data_AF-A0A7V3JJL2-F1
#
_entry.id   AF-A0A7V3JJL2-F1
#
_cell.length_a   1.000
_cell.length_b   1.000
_cell.length_c   1.000
_cell.angle_alpha   90.00
_cell.angle_beta   90.00
_cell.angle_gamma   90.00
#
_symmetry.space_group_name_H-M   'P 1'
#
loop_
_entity.id
_entity.type
_entity.pdbx_description
1 polymer ?
#
loop_
_entity_poly.entity_id
_entity_poly.type
_entity_poly.pdbx_seq_one_letter_code
_entity_poly.pdbx_strand_id
1 'polypeptide(L)'
;LIEPDNPKDPRQEQVAKIARRLKGMARELNIPVLCLAQLNRQAEISKDNRPKLSHLRESGAIEQDADVVMFIHREEYGMSPEEAQEQNLVGKADLIVAKQRNGPTGDVALVWRKEYTTFENAAPDQYEEFAAFDAEF
;
A
#
# COMPACT_ATOMS: atom_id res chain seq x y z
N LEU A 1 -4.43 -21.25 9.18
CA LEU A 1 -4.08 -20.73 7.84
C LEU A 1 -5.31 -20.92 6.95
N ILE A 2 -5.61 -20.03 6.00
CA ILE A 2 -6.72 -20.28 5.06
C ILE A 2 -6.24 -21.32 4.03
N GLU A 3 -6.93 -22.45 3.96
CA GLU A 3 -6.61 -23.54 3.05
C GLU A 3 -7.37 -23.41 1.72
N PRO A 4 -6.75 -23.74 0.58
CA PRO A 4 -7.44 -23.76 -0.69
C PRO A 4 -8.38 -24.96 -0.77
N ASP A 5 -9.55 -24.78 -1.38
CA ASP A 5 -10.57 -25.84 -1.53
C ASP A 5 -10.05 -27.02 -2.38
N ASN A 6 -9.18 -26.74 -3.35
CA ASN A 6 -8.45 -27.75 -4.10
C ASN A 6 -6.99 -27.29 -4.32
N PRO A 7 -5.99 -27.98 -3.74
CA PRO A 7 -4.58 -27.61 -3.90
C PRO A 7 -4.04 -27.83 -5.32
N LYS A 8 -4.78 -28.55 -6.18
CA LYS A 8 -4.40 -28.77 -7.59
C LYS A 8 -4.81 -27.64 -8.52
N ASP A 9 -5.69 -26.74 -8.08
CA ASP A 9 -6.12 -25.62 -8.92
C ASP A 9 -4.95 -24.65 -9.15
N PRO A 10 -4.90 -23.92 -10.27
CA PRO A 10 -3.93 -22.85 -10.46
C PRO A 10 -3.97 -21.86 -9.30
N ARG A 11 -2.81 -21.38 -8.85
CA ARG A 11 -2.69 -20.47 -7.70
C ARG A 11 -3.64 -19.26 -7.78
N GLN A 12 -3.79 -18.70 -8.97
CA GLN A 12 -4.68 -17.56 -9.24
C GLN A 12 -6.14 -17.88 -8.91
N GLU A 13 -6.61 -19.07 -9.26
CA GLU A 13 -7.98 -19.52 -8.98
C GLU A 13 -8.18 -19.77 -7.48
N GLN A 14 -7.18 -20.37 -6.81
CA GLN A 14 -7.22 -20.55 -5.36
C GLN A 14 -7.36 -19.20 -4.63
N VAL A 15 -6.55 -18.20 -5.03
CA VAL A 15 -6.61 -16.86 -4.45
C VAL A 15 -7.95 -16.20 -4.72
N ALA A 16 -8.50 -16.36 -5.93
CA ALA A 16 -9.83 -15.84 -6.28
C ALA A 16 -10.94 -16.42 -5.41
N LYS A 17 -10.95 -17.75 -5.20
CA LYS A 17 -11.93 -18.42 -4.34
C LYS A 17 -11.84 -17.93 -2.89
N ILE A 18 -10.61 -17.79 -2.37
CA ILE A 18 -10.37 -17.29 -1.01
C ILE A 18 -10.88 -15.84 -0.87
N ALA A 19 -10.51 -14.95 -1.79
CA ALA A 19 -10.93 -13.54 -1.74
C ALA A 19 -12.46 -13.39 -1.76
N ARG A 20 -13.15 -14.14 -2.63
CA ARG A 20 -14.61 -14.12 -2.71
C ARG A 20 -15.28 -14.62 -1.44
N ARG A 21 -14.76 -15.70 -0.84
CA ARG A 21 -15.27 -16.24 0.43
C ARG A 21 -15.08 -15.24 1.57
N LEU A 22 -13.92 -14.58 1.64
CA LEU A 22 -13.65 -13.55 2.64
C LEU A 22 -14.59 -12.34 2.48
N LYS A 23 -14.85 -11.91 1.24
CA LYS A 23 -15.84 -10.85 0.96
C LYS A 23 -17.26 -11.26 1.37
N GLY A 24 -17.65 -12.51 1.08
CA GLY A 24 -18.93 -13.07 1.52
C GLY A 24 -19.07 -13.02 3.04
N MET A 25 -18.09 -13.59 3.76
CA MET A 25 -18.05 -13.61 5.22
C MET A 25 -18.07 -12.19 5.83
N ALA A 26 -17.28 -11.26 5.29
CA ALA A 26 -17.25 -9.87 5.75
C ALA A 26 -18.64 -9.20 5.66
N ARG A 27 -19.38 -9.47 4.59
CA ARG A 27 -20.75 -8.96 4.40
C ARG A 27 -21.77 -9.63 5.30
N GLU A 28 -21.67 -10.94 5.48
CA GLU A 28 -22.58 -11.72 6.31
C GLU A 28 -22.46 -11.34 7.79
N LEU A 29 -21.22 -11.24 8.28
CA LEU A 29 -20.94 -10.88 9.68
C LEU A 29 -20.93 -9.37 9.94
N ASN A 30 -21.00 -8.56 8.89
CA ASN A 30 -20.93 -7.10 8.94
C ASN A 30 -19.69 -6.57 9.70
N ILE A 31 -18.52 -7.13 9.36
CA ILE A 31 -17.22 -6.74 9.94
C ILE A 31 -16.21 -6.37 8.85
N PRO A 32 -15.31 -5.41 9.10
CA PRO A 32 -14.20 -5.16 8.19
C PRO A 32 -13.20 -6.34 8.27
N VAL A 33 -12.77 -6.82 7.10
CA VAL A 33 -11.75 -7.86 6.98
C VAL A 33 -10.54 -7.26 6.27
N LEU A 34 -9.42 -7.17 6.98
CA LEU A 34 -8.15 -6.72 6.43
C LEU A 34 -7.32 -7.94 6.01
N CYS A 35 -6.88 -7.95 4.74
CA CYS A 35 -6.01 -8.98 4.20
C CYS A 35 -4.70 -8.35 3.73
N LEU A 36 -3.59 -9.02 4.03
CA LEU A 36 -2.27 -8.64 3.50
C LEU A 36 -1.96 -9.53 2.29
N ALA A 37 -1.53 -8.90 1.20
CA ALA A 37 -1.11 -9.59 -0.01
C ALA A 37 0.31 -9.14 -0.36
N GLN A 38 1.18 -10.11 -0.64
CA GLN A 38 2.51 -9.84 -1.15
C GLN A 38 2.42 -9.52 -2.65
N LEU A 39 3.17 -8.51 -3.09
CA LEU A 39 3.28 -8.15 -4.51
C LEU A 39 4.28 -9.03 -5.24
N ASN A 40 4.09 -9.18 -6.55
CA ASN A 40 5.08 -9.80 -7.42
C ASN A 40 6.36 -8.96 -7.49
N ARG A 41 7.52 -9.62 -7.55
CA ARG A 41 8.85 -8.96 -7.67
C ARG A 41 8.98 -8.03 -8.89
N GLN A 42 8.13 -8.21 -9.91
CA GLN A 42 8.07 -7.30 -11.06
C GLN A 42 7.73 -5.85 -10.67
N ALA A 43 7.09 -5.63 -9.52
CA ALA A 43 6.86 -4.30 -8.97
C ALA A 43 8.16 -3.52 -8.72
N GLU A 44 9.27 -4.23 -8.43
CA GLU A 44 10.61 -3.68 -8.15
C GLU A 44 11.43 -3.35 -9.42
N ILE A 45 10.90 -3.69 -10.61
CA ILE A 45 11.59 -3.46 -11.89
C ILE A 45 11.08 -2.17 -12.57
N SER A 46 9.98 -1.59 -12.07
CA SER A 46 9.39 -0.40 -12.69
C SER A 46 10.23 0.84 -12.42
N LYS A 47 10.36 1.73 -13.41
CA LYS A 47 11.19 2.96 -13.31
C LYS A 47 10.89 3.83 -12.09
N ASP A 48 9.63 3.84 -11.63
CA ASP A 48 9.18 4.60 -10.46
C ASP A 48 9.04 3.72 -9.20
N ASN A 49 9.22 2.40 -9.30
CA ASN A 49 9.01 1.42 -8.21
C ASN A 49 7.68 1.54 -7.44
N ARG A 50 6.71 2.27 -7.99
CA ARG A 50 5.42 2.56 -7.33
C ARG A 50 4.44 1.40 -7.55
N PRO A 51 3.91 0.77 -6.48
CA PRO A 51 2.92 -0.28 -6.59
C PRO A 51 1.64 0.15 -7.33
N LYS A 52 1.10 -0.73 -8.17
CA LYS A 52 -0.12 -0.52 -8.95
C LYS A 52 -0.99 -1.77 -8.90
N LEU A 53 -2.28 -1.64 -9.19
CA LEU A 53 -3.22 -2.78 -9.22
C LEU A 53 -2.76 -3.89 -10.17
N SER A 54 -2.11 -3.55 -11.29
CA SER A 54 -1.51 -4.53 -12.20
C SER A 54 -0.42 -5.40 -11.56
N HIS A 55 0.17 -5.00 -10.44
CA HIS A 55 1.12 -5.83 -9.69
C HIS A 55 0.41 -6.93 -8.87
N LEU A 56 -0.92 -6.84 -8.72
CA LEU A 56 -1.78 -7.90 -8.19
C LEU A 56 -2.25 -8.86 -9.29
N ARG A 57 -1.67 -8.86 -10.50
CA ARG A 57 -2.18 -9.60 -11.68
C ARG A 57 -2.36 -11.11 -11.50
N GLU A 58 -1.58 -11.76 -10.64
CA GLU A 58 -1.83 -13.17 -10.24
C GLU A 58 -3.05 -13.34 -9.32
N SER A 59 -3.72 -12.24 -9.00
CA SER A 59 -4.79 -12.07 -8.04
C SER A 59 -5.83 -11.07 -8.55
N GLY A 60 -6.09 -11.02 -9.87
CA GLY A 60 -7.07 -10.06 -10.45
C GLY A 60 -8.46 -10.15 -9.82
N ALA A 61 -8.82 -11.28 -9.22
CA ALA A 61 -10.03 -11.42 -8.42
C ALA A 61 -10.01 -10.62 -7.11
N ILE A 62 -8.85 -10.47 -6.45
CA ILE A 62 -8.71 -9.59 -5.27
C ILE A 62 -9.07 -8.16 -5.65
N GLU A 63 -8.53 -7.67 -6.78
CA GLU A 63 -8.84 -6.33 -7.26
C GLU A 63 -10.34 -6.15 -7.49
N GLN A 64 -11.03 -7.13 -8.08
CA GLN A 64 -12.47 -7.02 -8.35
C GLN A 64 -13.31 -7.08 -7.07
N ASP A 65 -13.02 -8.01 -6.17
CA ASP A 65 -13.85 -8.32 -5.00
C ASP A 65 -13.61 -7.37 -3.82
N ALA A 66 -12.39 -6.85 -3.66
CA ALA A 66 -12.06 -5.90 -2.58
C ALA A 66 -12.85 -4.59 -2.71
N ASP A 67 -13.26 -4.00 -1.58
CA ASP A 67 -13.83 -2.65 -1.57
C ASP A 67 -12.75 -1.58 -1.58
N VAL A 68 -11.66 -1.84 -0.86
CA VAL A 68 -10.49 -0.94 -0.74
C VAL A 68 -9.23 -1.74 -1.05
N VAL A 69 -8.32 -1.16 -1.84
CA VAL A 69 -6.98 -1.68 -2.05
C VAL A 69 -6.00 -0.57 -1.73
N MET A 70 -5.07 -0.85 -0.81
CA MET A 70 -4.02 0.07 -0.40
C MET A 70 -2.65 -0.55 -0.62
N PHE A 71 -1.68 0.26 -1.03
CA PHE A 71 -0.27 -0.12 -1.09
C PHE A 71 0.54 0.78 -0.17
N ILE A 72 1.61 0.23 0.39
CA ILE A 72 2.61 1.01 1.10
C ILE A 72 3.83 1.12 0.18
N HIS A 73 4.31 2.34 -0.02
CA HIS A 73 5.50 2.61 -0.83
C HIS A 73 6.49 3.48 -0.05
N ARG A 74 7.77 3.11 -0.12
CA ARG A 74 8.89 3.85 0.45
C ARG A 74 9.92 4.02 -0.65
N GLU A 75 10.00 5.24 -1.19
CA GLU A 75 10.85 5.54 -2.33
C GLU A 75 12.35 5.37 -1.98
N GLU A 76 12.74 5.74 -0.75
CA GLU A 76 14.09 5.54 -0.21
C GLU A 76 14.61 4.09 -0.27
N TYR A 77 13.71 3.08 -0.35
CA TYR A 77 14.12 1.67 -0.38
C TYR A 77 14.79 1.28 -1.70
N GLY A 78 14.50 2.01 -2.79
CA GLY A 78 15.01 1.72 -4.12
C GLY A 78 16.33 2.42 -4.48
N MET A 79 16.94 3.14 -3.54
CA MET A 79 18.09 4.02 -3.79
C MET A 79 19.12 3.97 -2.66
N SER A 80 20.28 4.59 -2.87
CA SER A 80 21.31 4.70 -1.83
C SER A 80 20.88 5.69 -0.73
N PRO A 81 21.42 5.56 0.51
CA PRO A 81 21.14 6.51 1.58
C PRO A 81 21.52 7.96 1.26
N GLU A 82 22.57 8.15 0.46
CA GLU A 82 23.01 9.48 0.02
C GLU A 82 21.99 10.10 -0.94
N GLU A 83 21.53 9.36 -1.96
CA GLU A 83 20.49 9.82 -2.88
C GLU A 83 19.16 10.10 -2.17
N ALA A 84 18.77 9.23 -1.23
CA ALA A 84 17.56 9.43 -0.43
C ALA A 84 17.64 10.71 0.43
N GLN A 85 18.82 11.02 0.95
CA GLN A 85 19.07 12.24 1.71
C GLN A 85 19.02 13.47 0.81
N GLU A 86 19.69 13.44 -0.35
CA GLU A 86 19.70 14.52 -1.33
C GLU A 86 18.29 14.86 -1.85
N GLN A 87 17.44 13.85 -2.04
CA GLN A 87 16.06 14.02 -2.50
C GLN A 87 15.06 14.26 -1.35
N ASN A 88 15.54 14.36 -0.10
CA ASN A 88 14.69 14.53 1.09
C ASN A 88 13.60 13.44 1.18
N LEU A 89 13.94 12.19 0.91
CA LEU A 89 13.04 11.02 0.94
C LEU A 89 13.22 10.15 2.20
N VAL A 90 14.24 10.43 3.01
CA VAL A 90 14.56 9.65 4.21
C VAL A 90 13.38 9.62 5.17
N GLY A 91 12.94 8.41 5.51
CA GLY A 91 11.80 8.20 6.41
C GLY A 91 10.44 8.64 5.84
N LYS A 92 10.33 8.99 4.55
CA LYS A 92 9.04 9.26 3.90
C LYS A 92 8.42 7.98 3.36
N ALA A 93 7.11 7.88 3.48
CA ALA A 93 6.33 6.78 2.95
C ALA A 93 4.97 7.27 2.44
N ASP A 94 4.42 6.57 1.45
CA ASP A 94 3.07 6.80 0.96
C ASP A 94 2.19 5.59 1.27
N LEU A 95 0.99 5.84 1.80
CA LEU A 95 -0.13 4.90 1.73
C LEU A 95 -0.99 5.26 0.52
N ILE A 96 -0.86 4.46 -0.53
CA ILE A 96 -1.51 4.66 -1.82
C ILE A 96 -2.88 3.97 -1.78
N VAL A 97 -3.97 4.74 -1.74
CA VAL A 97 -5.34 4.20 -1.86
C VAL A 97 -5.65 4.00 -3.34
N ALA A 98 -5.21 2.87 -3.89
CA ALA A 98 -5.31 2.54 -5.31
C ALA A 98 -6.74 2.17 -5.76
N LYS A 99 -7.58 1.69 -4.84
CA LYS A 99 -9.00 1.42 -5.08
C LYS A 99 -9.81 1.81 -3.86
N GLN A 100 -10.93 2.49 -4.08
CA GLN A 100 -11.94 2.78 -3.07
C GLN A 100 -13.32 2.75 -3.74
N ARG A 101 -14.15 1.73 -3.43
CA ARG A 101 -15.44 1.53 -4.13
C ARG A 101 -16.44 2.67 -3.89
N ASN A 102 -16.41 3.27 -2.71
CA ASN A 102 -17.42 4.25 -2.26
C ASN A 102 -16.82 5.61 -1.87
N GLY A 103 -15.71 6.01 -2.50
CA GLY A 103 -14.99 7.21 -2.10
C GLY A 103 -13.79 7.50 -2.99
N PRO A 104 -13.04 8.58 -2.69
CA PRO A 104 -11.90 8.96 -3.48
C PRO A 104 -10.73 7.99 -3.31
N THR A 105 -9.95 7.84 -4.38
CA THR A 105 -8.58 7.33 -4.35
C THR A 105 -7.60 8.48 -4.11
N GLY A 106 -6.40 8.17 -3.64
CA GLY A 106 -5.37 9.17 -3.42
C GLY A 106 -4.25 8.64 -2.54
N ASP A 107 -3.22 9.45 -2.38
CA ASP A 107 -2.05 9.11 -1.60
C ASP A 107 -2.12 9.82 -0.24
N VAL A 108 -1.74 9.09 0.81
CA VAL A 108 -1.66 9.62 2.17
C VAL A 108 -0.19 9.59 2.58
N ALA A 109 0.36 10.78 2.85
CA ALA A 109 1.74 10.93 3.30
C ALA A 109 1.91 10.38 4.73
N LEU A 110 2.93 9.56 4.90
CA LEU A 110 3.31 8.92 6.17
C LEU A 110 4.79 9.15 6.46
N VAL A 111 5.14 9.00 7.73
CA VAL A 111 6.52 8.98 8.22
C VAL A 111 6.86 7.59 8.70
N TRP A 112 7.93 7.01 8.18
CA TRP A 112 8.46 5.72 8.56
C TRP A 112 9.52 5.86 9.66
N ARG A 113 9.25 5.27 10.83
CA ARG A 113 10.20 5.13 11.93
C ARG A 113 10.86 3.77 11.88
N LYS A 114 12.03 3.69 11.25
CA LYS A 114 12.78 2.42 11.03
C LYS A 114 13.11 1.72 12.35
N GLU A 115 13.39 2.49 13.40
CA GLU A 115 13.79 2.01 14.72
C GLU A 115 12.66 1.22 15.40
N TYR A 116 11.41 1.56 15.09
CA TYR A 116 10.21 0.99 15.70
C TYR A 116 9.33 0.21 14.72
N THR A 117 9.74 0.11 13.46
CA THR A 117 8.94 -0.54 12.38
C THR A 117 7.51 0.01 12.33
N THR A 118 7.36 1.34 12.47
CA THR A 118 6.06 2.01 12.65
C THR A 118 5.88 3.12 11.62
N PHE A 119 4.64 3.26 11.12
CA PHE A 119 4.22 4.40 10.31
C PHE A 119 3.45 5.39 11.18
N GLU A 120 3.81 6.68 11.05
CA GLU A 120 3.14 7.81 11.67
C GLU A 120 2.46 8.67 10.58
N ASN A 121 1.43 9.42 10.95
CA ASN A 121 0.87 10.43 10.05
C ASN A 121 1.94 11.49 9.80
N ALA A 122 2.17 11.86 8.53
CA ALA A 122 2.95 13.06 8.24
C ALA A 122 2.24 14.28 8.85
N ALA A 123 3.04 15.19 9.42
CA ALA A 123 2.51 16.49 9.78
C ALA A 123 1.94 17.15 8.52
N PRO A 124 0.81 17.88 8.60
CA PRO A 124 0.42 18.75 7.50
C PRO A 124 1.60 19.65 7.14
N ASP A 125 1.79 19.92 5.84
CA ASP A 125 2.85 20.82 5.38
C ASP A 125 2.87 22.07 6.26
N GLN A 126 4.05 22.48 6.73
CA GLN A 126 4.18 23.76 7.42
C GLN A 126 3.53 24.82 6.53
N TYR A 127 2.52 25.53 7.05
CA TYR A 127 1.94 26.64 6.31
C TYR A 127 3.09 27.55 5.88
N GLU A 128 3.19 27.84 4.57
CA GLU A 128 4.28 28.67 4.03
C GLU A 128 4.42 30.02 4.78
N GLU A 129 3.32 30.48 5.38
CA GLU A 129 3.24 31.66 6.23
C GLU A 129 4.15 31.61 7.46
N PHE A 130 4.49 30.42 7.98
CA PHE A 130 5.44 30.25 9.09
C PHE A 130 6.88 29.94 8.65
N ALA A 131 7.10 29.56 7.39
CA ALA A 131 8.45 29.29 6.88
C ALA A 131 9.34 30.55 6.87
N ALA A 132 8.73 31.74 6.72
CA ALA A 132 9.43 33.01 6.80
C ALA A 132 9.93 33.36 8.22
N PHE A 133 9.28 32.84 9.27
CA PHE A 133 9.67 33.12 10.66
C PHE A 133 10.85 32.25 11.13
N ASP A 134 10.99 31.04 10.59
CA ASP A 134 12.11 30.13 10.91
C ASP A 134 13.42 30.54 10.20
N ALA A 135 13.36 31.42 9.19
CA ALA A 135 14.53 31.92 8.45
C ALA A 135 15.17 33.18 9.08
N GLU A 136 14.55 33.79 10.08
CA GLU A 136 15.03 35.01 10.75
C GLU A 136 15.82 34.75 12.05
N PHE A 137 16.12 33.48 12.38
CA PHE A 137 16.92 33.09 13.56
C PHE A 137 18.12 32.21 13.21
#